data_AF-A0AAC9N4S9-F1
#
_entry.id   AF-A0AAC9N4S9-F1
#
_cell.length_a   1.000
_cell.length_b   1.000
_cell.length_c   1.000
_cell.angle_alpha   90.00
_cell.angle_beta   90.00
_cell.angle_gamma   90.00
#
_symmetry.space_group_name_H-M   'P 1'
#
loop_
_entity.id
_entity.type
_entity.pdbx_description
1 polymer ?
#
loop_
_entity_poly.entity_id
_entity_poly.type
_entity_poly.pdbx_seq_one_letter_code
_entity_poly.pdbx_strand_id
1 'polypeptide(L)' 'MKKIRIHPEMKTQISKEFKVTMQTVSMSLKYFFDSDKAKAIRKRALGLLQQEIDQNKEE' A
#
# COMPACT_ATOMS: atom_id res chain seq x y z
N MET A 1 -2.31 2.66 14.66
CA MET A 1 -1.44 2.79 13.46
C MET A 1 -1.78 4.06 12.69
N LYS A 2 -0.79 4.74 12.09
CA LYS A 2 -1.02 5.94 11.26
C LYS A 2 -1.53 5.59 9.85
N LYS A 3 -2.23 6.51 9.21
CA LYS A 3 -2.64 6.42 7.80
C LYS A 3 -1.40 6.38 6.90
N ILE A 4 -1.35 5.42 5.98
CA ILE A 4 -0.30 5.35 4.95
C ILE A 4 -0.81 6.09 3.71
N ARG A 5 0.00 7.01 3.17
CA ARG A 5 -0.30 7.74 1.93
C ARG A 5 0.69 7.28 0.87
N ILE A 6 0.18 6.79 -0.26
CA ILE A 6 0.96 6.36 -1.42
C ILE A 6 0.33 6.93 -2.70
N HIS A 7 1.11 7.00 -3.77
CA HIS A 7 0.67 7.45 -5.09
C HIS A 7 -0.52 6.59 -5.61
N PRO A 8 -1.48 7.16 -6.37
CA PRO A 8 -2.60 6.39 -6.92
C PRO A 8 -2.19 5.17 -7.75
N GLU A 9 -1.07 5.24 -8.47
CA GLU A 9 -0.54 4.11 -9.25
C GLU A 9 -0.16 2.93 -8.37
N MET A 10 0.51 3.18 -7.24
CA MET A 10 0.84 2.15 -6.26
C MET A 10 -0.43 1.51 -5.68
N LYS A 11 -1.51 2.28 -5.47
CA LYS A 11 -2.79 1.71 -5.04
C LYS A 11 -3.38 0.79 -6.10
N THR A 12 -3.32 1.18 -7.36
CA THR A 12 -3.77 0.37 -8.50
C THR A 12 -2.96 -0.92 -8.61
N GLN A 13 -1.65 -0.84 -8.40
CA GLN A 13 -0.78 -2.02 -8.36
C GLN A 13 -1.19 -2.98 -7.23
N ILE A 14 -1.32 -2.49 -6.00
CA ILE A 14 -1.75 -3.30 -4.85
C ILE A 14 -3.14 -3.90 -5.10
N SER A 15 -4.07 -3.14 -5.68
CA SER A 15 -5.42 -3.62 -6.01
C SER A 15 -5.37 -4.83 -6.95
N LYS A 16 -4.52 -4.77 -7.98
CA LYS A 16 -4.29 -5.89 -8.91
C LYS A 16 -3.61 -7.08 -8.24
N GLU A 17 -2.56 -6.85 -7.46
CA GLU A 17 -1.80 -7.90 -6.76
C GLU A 17 -2.68 -8.69 -5.78
N PHE A 18 -3.51 -8.01 -5.01
CA PHE A 18 -4.38 -8.63 -4.01
C PHE A 18 -5.77 -9.02 -4.54
N LYS A 19 -6.05 -8.78 -5.83
CA LYS A 19 -7.36 -8.99 -6.47
C LYS A 19 -8.51 -8.38 -5.65
N VAL A 20 -8.32 -7.14 -5.20
CA VAL A 20 -9.31 -6.38 -4.40
C VAL A 20 -9.63 -5.06 -5.08
N THR A 21 -10.73 -4.42 -4.67
CA THR A 21 -11.10 -3.09 -5.17
C THR A 21 -10.17 -2.01 -4.62
N MET A 22 -10.05 -0.91 -5.36
CA MET A 22 -9.31 0.30 -4.93
C MET A 22 -9.84 0.88 -3.61
N GLN A 23 -11.15 0.72 -3.35
CA GLN A 23 -11.77 1.09 -2.08
C GLN A 23 -11.21 0.25 -0.93
N THR A 24 -11.07 -1.06 -1.11
CA THR A 24 -10.51 -1.97 -0.10
C THR A 24 -9.07 -1.61 0.25
N VAL A 25 -8.26 -1.29 -0.77
CA VAL A 25 -6.89 -0.79 -0.57
C VAL A 25 -6.91 0.53 0.20
N SER A 26 -7.73 1.49 -0.24
CA SER A 26 -7.84 2.81 0.40
C SER A 26 -8.28 2.73 1.86
N MET A 27 -9.24 1.86 2.16
CA MET A 27 -9.69 1.59 3.53
C MET A 27 -8.58 0.97 4.37
N SER A 28 -7.88 -0.03 3.85
CA SER A 28 -6.77 -0.71 4.55
C SER A 28 -5.59 0.22 4.84
N LEU A 29 -5.36 1.23 3.99
CA LEU A 29 -4.34 2.24 4.19
C LEU A 29 -4.78 3.35 5.15
N LYS A 30 -6.07 3.73 5.12
CA LYS A 30 -6.66 4.79 5.95
C LYS A 30 -6.94 4.36 7.38
N TYR A 31 -7.47 3.16 7.58
CA TYR A 31 -7.91 2.64 8.87
C TYR A 31 -7.11 1.40 9.27
N PHE A 32 -7.13 1.11 10.57
CA PHE A 32 -6.53 -0.10 11.10
C PHE A 32 -7.59 -1.20 11.13
N PHE A 33 -7.33 -2.29 10.40
CA PHE A 33 -8.13 -3.51 10.44
C PHE A 33 -7.23 -4.66 10.85
N ASP A 34 -7.72 -5.53 11.73
CA ASP A 34 -6.96 -6.69 12.21
C ASP A 34 -6.97 -7.88 11.23
N SER A 35 -7.46 -7.67 10.00
CA SER A 35 -7.46 -8.72 8.98
C SER A 35 -6.07 -8.93 8.39
N ASP A 36 -5.73 -10.19 8.14
CA ASP A 36 -4.45 -10.56 7.51
C ASP A 36 -4.27 -9.88 6.15
N LYS A 37 -5.38 -9.73 5.41
CA LYS A 37 -5.38 -9.04 4.12
C LYS A 37 -5.03 -7.56 4.26
N ALA A 38 -5.60 -6.86 5.25
CA ALA A 38 -5.26 -5.45 5.48
C ALA A 38 -3.81 -5.28 5.94
N LYS A 39 -3.32 -6.18 6.81
CA LYS A 39 -1.90 -6.22 7.22
C LYS A 39 -0.99 -6.42 6.02
N ALA A 40 -1.32 -7.35 5.13
CA ALA A 40 -0.55 -7.61 3.91
C ALA A 40 -0.54 -6.42 2.94
N ILE A 41 -1.69 -5.77 2.72
CA ILE A 41 -1.81 -4.54 1.91
C ILE A 41 -0.91 -3.43 2.47
N ARG A 42 -0.92 -3.23 3.79
CA ARG A 42 -0.10 -2.21 4.45
C ARG A 42 1.40 -2.52 4.34
N LYS A 43 1.78 -3.79 4.53
CA LYS A 43 3.17 -4.24 4.36
C LYS A 43 3.64 -3.98 2.92
N ARG A 44 2.81 -4.30 1.93
CA ARG A 44 3.13 -4.05 0.51
C ARG A 44 3.28 -2.57 0.20
N ALA A 45 2.39 -1.73 0.72
CA ALA A 45 2.48 -0.28 0.54
C ALA A 45 3.77 0.32 1.11
N LEU A 46 4.23 -0.16 2.28
CA LEU A 46 5.51 0.26 2.85
C LEU A 46 6.70 -0.20 1.99
N GLY A 47 6.63 -1.41 1.44
CA GLY A 47 7.67 -1.91 0.53
C GLY A 47 7.79 -1.07 -0.74
N LEU A 48 6.67 -0.66 -1.34
CA LEU A 48 6.68 0.20 -2.53
C LEU A 48 7.28 1.58 -2.25
N LEU A 49 6.96 2.17 -1.10
CA LEU A 49 7.58 3.44 -0.68
C LEU A 49 9.08 3.30 -0.48
N GLN A 50 9.53 2.19 0.11
CA GLN A 50 10.97 1.95 0.28
C GLN A 50 11.67 1.80 -1.08
N GLN A 51 11.06 1.06 -2.02
CA GLN A 51 11.59 0.93 -3.38
C GLN A 51 11.69 2.29 -4.09
N GLU A 52 10.67 3.13 -3.96
CA GLU A 52 10.69 4.50 -4.51
C GLU A 52 11.79 5.36 -3.86
N ILE A 53 12.02 5.23 -2.56
CA ILE A 53 13.12 5.91 -1.87
C ILE A 53 14.47 5.42 -2.39
N ASP A 54 14.64 4.12 -2.56
CA ASP A 54 15.91 3.52 -2.96
C ASP A 54 16.23 3.90 -4.42
N GLN A 55 15.26 3.85 -5.32
CA GLN A 55 15.41 4.29 -6.73
C GLN A 55 15.81 5.77 -6.85
N ASN A 56 15.20 6.65 -6.04
CA ASN A 56 15.50 8.08 -6.08
C ASN A 56 16.81 8.48 -5.35
N LYS A 57 17.45 7.56 -4.62
CA LYS A 57 18.73 7.80 -3.93
C LYS A 57 19.95 7.39 -4.75
N GLU A 58 19.75 6.52 -5.75
CA GLU A 58 20.80 6.06 -6.65
C GLU A 58 21.02 7.01 -7.85
N GLU A 59 20.18 8.05 -7.99
CA GLU A 59 20.41 9.23 -8.86
C GLU A 59 21.16 10.35 -8.11
#